data_AF-U1Q8P9-F1
#
_entry.id   AF-U1Q8P9-F1
#
_cell.length_a   1.000
_cell.length_b   1.000
_cell.length_c   1.000
_cell.angle_alpha   90.00
_cell.angle_beta   90.00
_cell.angle_gamma   90.00
#
_symmetry.space_group_name_H-M   'P 1'
#
loop_
_entity.id
_entity.type
_entity.pdbx_description
1 polymer ?
#
loop_
_entity_poly.entity_id
_entity_poly.type
_entity_poly.pdbx_seq_one_letter_code
_entity_poly.pdbx_strand_id
1 'polypeptide(L)'
;MPVTQPRLPTIYVDVTDDDGTVHKKRFHWPAITERWWRMWAESPLSTDYTDVDWAFLMDTALLHARYWKGDVRLGPELRLRVAKFGATPEDRARLRITFAVADSAEAGGTVEVAEPAATSGSRSRARSKVLRVVD
;
A
#
# COMPACT_ATOMS: atom_id res chain seq x y z
N MET A 1 4.86 -0.92 20.53
CA MET A 1 4.73 0.54 20.70
C MET A 1 4.71 1.16 19.32
N PRO A 2 3.88 2.18 19.07
CA PRO A 2 3.95 2.93 17.84
C PRO A 2 5.30 3.65 17.73
N VAL A 3 5.81 3.78 16.51
CA VAL A 3 7.11 4.43 16.23
C VAL A 3 6.99 5.38 15.05
N THR A 4 7.85 6.39 15.02
CA THR A 4 7.94 7.31 13.89
C THR A 4 8.48 6.59 12.66
N GLN A 5 8.00 6.99 11.48
CA GLN A 5 8.47 6.49 10.21
C GLN A 5 10.01 6.57 10.09
N PRO A 6 10.69 5.46 9.75
CA PRO A 6 12.13 5.48 9.49
C PRO A 6 12.45 6.15 8.15
N ARG A 7 13.69 6.61 8.01
CA ARG A 7 14.19 7.06 6.71
C ARG A 7 14.31 5.87 5.77
N LEU A 8 14.09 6.10 4.47
CA LEU A 8 14.40 5.10 3.47
C LEU A 8 15.88 4.69 3.55
N PRO A 9 16.19 3.40 3.42
CA PRO A 9 17.52 2.89 3.68
C PRO A 9 18.44 3.25 2.51
N THR A 10 19.73 3.36 2.81
CA THR A 10 20.74 3.35 1.76
C THR A 10 20.91 1.92 1.29
N ILE A 11 20.56 1.66 0.04
CA ILE A 11 20.72 0.35 -0.59
C ILE A 11 21.71 0.43 -1.75
N TYR A 12 22.41 -0.69 -1.98
CA TYR A 12 23.34 -0.86 -3.09
C TYR A 12 22.83 -1.98 -3.98
N VAL A 13 22.89 -1.78 -5.29
CA VAL A 13 22.52 -2.76 -6.30
C VAL A 13 23.72 -3.12 -7.14
N ASP A 14 23.78 -4.37 -7.56
CA ASP A 14 24.75 -4.83 -8.54
C ASP A 14 24.32 -4.36 -9.92
N VAL A 15 25.23 -3.67 -10.60
CA VAL A 15 25.08 -3.23 -11.99
C VAL A 15 26.19 -3.89 -12.78
N THR A 16 25.80 -4.58 -13.85
CA THR A 16 26.74 -5.19 -14.78
C THR A 16 26.99 -4.20 -15.91
N ASP A 17 28.25 -3.83 -16.11
CA ASP A 17 28.66 -2.99 -17.23
C ASP A 17 28.77 -3.81 -18.52
N ASP A 18 28.95 -3.13 -19.66
CA ASP A 18 28.99 -3.76 -20.99
C ASP A 18 30.10 -4.83 -21.12
N ASP A 19 31.16 -4.71 -20.32
CA ASP A 19 32.28 -5.66 -20.25
C ASP A 19 32.00 -6.88 -19.34
N GLY A 20 30.79 -6.99 -18.78
CA GLY A 20 30.40 -8.08 -17.88
C GLY A 20 30.92 -7.93 -16.43
N THR A 21 31.58 -6.82 -16.11
CA THR A 21 32.06 -6.55 -14.74
C THR A 21 30.90 -6.07 -13.85
N VAL A 22 30.81 -6.63 -12.64
CA VAL A 22 29.76 -6.28 -11.67
C VAL A 22 30.27 -5.20 -10.70
N HIS A 23 29.58 -4.07 -10.64
CA HIS A 23 29.87 -2.98 -9.72
C HIS A 23 28.70 -2.72 -8.77
N LYS A 24 29.02 -2.41 -7.50
CA LYS A 24 28.04 -1.95 -6.51
C LYS A 24 27.72 -0.48 -6.77
N LYS A 25 26.50 -0.19 -7.22
CA LYS A 25 25.98 1.17 -7.37
C LYS A 25 25.00 1.51 -6.27
N ARG A 26 25.10 2.70 -5.69
CA ARG A 26 24.07 3.20 -4.76
C ARG A 26 22.74 3.28 -5.50
N PHE A 27 21.72 2.65 -4.95
CA PHE A 27 20.38 2.74 -5.50
C PHE A 27 19.77 4.09 -5.11
N HIS A 28 19.39 4.84 -6.13
CA HIS A 28 18.67 6.09 -5.97
C HIS A 28 17.18 5.80 -5.93
N TRP A 29 16.54 6.20 -4.83
CA TRP A 29 15.09 6.17 -4.68
C TRP A 29 14.47 7.16 -5.67
N PRO A 30 13.47 6.75 -6.47
CA PRO A 30 12.73 7.68 -7.30
C PRO A 30 12.01 8.71 -6.43
N ALA A 31 12.01 9.98 -6.86
CA ALA A 31 11.32 11.06 -6.14
C ALA A 31 9.82 10.76 -5.90
N ILE A 32 9.19 10.01 -6.81
CA ILE A 32 7.81 9.55 -6.63
C ILE A 32 7.66 8.55 -5.48
N THR A 33 8.62 7.65 -5.28
CA THR A 33 8.63 6.72 -4.14
C THR A 33 8.91 7.45 -2.83
N GLU A 34 9.79 8.44 -2.83
CA GLU A 34 10.05 9.26 -1.62
C GLU A 34 8.81 10.05 -1.20
N ARG A 35 8.09 10.65 -2.18
CA ARG A 35 6.80 11.30 -1.93
C ARG A 35 5.76 10.31 -1.39
N TRP A 36 5.64 9.15 -2.03
CA TRP A 36 4.73 8.09 -1.61
C TRP A 36 5.04 7.58 -0.19
N TRP A 37 6.33 7.43 0.15
CA TRP A 37 6.78 7.05 1.48
C TRP A 37 6.31 8.07 2.52
N ARG A 38 6.55 9.36 2.26
CA ARG A 38 6.12 10.43 3.16
C ARG A 38 4.60 10.47 3.37
N MET A 39 3.81 10.23 2.32
CA MET A 39 2.34 10.20 2.43
C MET A 39 1.84 9.14 3.44
N TRP A 40 2.54 8.02 3.61
CA TRP A 40 2.17 7.04 4.63
C TRP A 40 2.35 7.58 6.05
N ALA A 41 3.41 8.33 6.32
CA ALA A 41 3.61 8.98 7.63
C ALA A 41 2.65 10.14 7.89
N GLU A 42 2.22 10.84 6.84
CA GLU A 42 1.22 11.92 6.95
C GLU A 42 -0.21 11.37 7.13
N SER A 43 -0.42 10.08 6.84
CA SER A 43 -1.73 9.44 6.96
C SER A 43 -2.09 9.21 8.43
N PRO A 44 -3.34 9.52 8.86
CA PRO A 44 -3.82 9.19 10.20
C PRO A 44 -3.76 7.69 10.51
N LEU A 45 -3.73 6.85 9.47
CA LEU A 45 -3.58 5.40 9.59
C LEU A 45 -2.27 4.97 10.24
N SER A 46 -1.23 5.81 10.17
CA SER A 46 0.10 5.47 10.68
C SER A 46 0.29 5.70 12.17
N THR A 47 -0.70 6.28 12.85
CA THR A 47 -0.64 6.63 14.28
C THR A 47 -0.24 5.44 15.16
N ASP A 48 -0.72 4.24 14.82
CA ASP A 48 -0.48 3.02 15.59
C ASP A 48 0.60 2.11 14.98
N TYR A 49 1.30 2.56 13.94
CA TYR A 49 2.28 1.72 13.25
C TYR A 49 3.48 1.40 14.12
N THR A 50 3.80 0.11 14.19
CA THR A 50 4.96 -0.43 14.88
C THR A 50 6.14 -0.59 13.92
N ASP A 51 7.30 -0.99 14.44
CA ASP A 51 8.48 -1.30 13.63
C ASP A 51 8.19 -2.33 12.53
N VAL A 52 7.33 -3.31 12.81
CA VAL A 52 6.97 -4.37 11.85
C VAL A 52 6.17 -3.81 10.68
N ASP A 53 5.24 -2.88 10.96
CA ASP A 53 4.44 -2.21 9.93
C ASP A 53 5.32 -1.38 9.00
N TRP A 54 6.24 -0.59 9.59
CA TRP A 54 7.19 0.19 8.83
C TRP A 54 8.16 -0.66 8.03
N ALA A 55 8.66 -1.76 8.60
CA ALA A 55 9.53 -2.69 7.88
C ALA A 55 8.80 -3.29 6.65
N PHE A 56 7.54 -3.69 6.82
CA PHE A 56 6.74 -4.21 5.71
C PHE A 56 6.47 -3.15 4.63
N LEU A 57 6.14 -1.93 5.03
CA LEU A 57 5.97 -0.82 4.08
C LEU A 57 7.28 -0.46 3.39
N MET A 58 8.43 -0.62 4.06
CA MET A 58 9.74 -0.35 3.49
C MET A 58 10.10 -1.34 2.38
N ASP A 59 9.82 -2.63 2.56
CA ASP A 59 9.90 -3.62 1.48
C ASP A 59 8.96 -3.25 0.32
N THR A 60 7.76 -2.78 0.66
CA THR A 60 6.77 -2.32 -0.33
C THR A 60 7.26 -1.09 -1.08
N ALA A 61 8.02 -0.20 -0.45
CA ALA A 61 8.65 0.96 -1.08
C ALA A 61 9.63 0.54 -2.18
N LEU A 62 10.41 -0.53 -1.95
CA LEU A 62 11.33 -1.06 -2.96
C LEU A 62 10.56 -1.59 -4.19
N LEU A 63 9.45 -2.29 -3.97
CA LEU A 63 8.57 -2.75 -5.05
C LEU A 63 7.97 -1.56 -5.82
N HIS A 64 7.48 -0.54 -5.11
CA HIS A 64 6.99 0.71 -5.72
C HIS A 64 8.08 1.38 -6.56
N ALA A 65 9.31 1.50 -6.05
CA ALA A 65 10.42 2.09 -6.79
C ALA A 65 10.77 1.30 -8.06
N ARG A 66 10.78 -0.03 -8.01
CA ARG A 66 11.05 -0.88 -9.18
C ARG A 66 9.91 -0.80 -10.21
N TYR A 67 8.67 -0.77 -9.75
CA TYR A 67 7.49 -0.57 -10.60
C TYR A 67 7.60 0.73 -11.40
N TRP A 68 7.91 1.85 -10.73
CA TRP A 68 8.10 3.15 -11.39
C TRP A 68 9.36 3.24 -12.27
N LYS A 69 10.32 2.35 -12.08
CA LYS A 69 11.48 2.19 -12.98
C LYS A 69 11.18 1.29 -14.19
N GLY A 70 9.95 0.78 -14.33
CA GLY A 70 9.49 0.03 -15.50
C GLY A 70 9.18 -1.45 -15.26
N ASP A 71 9.38 -1.98 -14.04
CA ASP A 71 9.06 -3.37 -13.71
C ASP A 71 7.55 -3.53 -13.41
N VAL A 72 6.73 -3.35 -14.44
CA VAL A 72 5.26 -3.33 -14.34
C VAL A 72 4.65 -4.62 -13.81
N ARG A 73 5.41 -5.73 -13.87
CA ARG A 73 5.00 -7.04 -13.33
C ARG A 73 4.80 -7.04 -11.82
N LEU A 74 5.39 -6.07 -11.12
CA LEU A 74 5.25 -5.90 -9.67
C LEU A 74 3.91 -5.26 -9.27
N GLY A 75 3.14 -4.72 -10.22
CA GLY A 75 1.89 -4.01 -9.94
C GLY A 75 0.88 -4.81 -9.10
N PRO A 76 0.58 -6.08 -9.42
CA PRO A 76 -0.35 -6.90 -8.63
C PRO A 76 0.10 -7.10 -7.18
N GLU A 77 1.38 -7.41 -6.96
CA GLU A 77 1.94 -7.60 -5.61
C GLU A 77 1.94 -6.29 -4.83
N LEU A 78 2.38 -5.19 -5.46
CA LEU A 78 2.34 -3.85 -4.87
C LEU A 78 0.92 -3.52 -4.40
N ARG A 79 -0.10 -3.74 -5.24
CA ARG A 79 -1.51 -3.53 -4.90
C ARG A 79 -1.94 -4.35 -3.68
N LEU A 80 -1.57 -5.62 -3.61
CA LEU A 80 -1.93 -6.49 -2.49
C LEU A 80 -1.26 -6.07 -1.19
N ARG A 81 -0.01 -5.59 -1.25
CA ARG A 81 0.71 -5.09 -0.08
C ARG A 81 0.11 -3.81 0.47
N VAL A 82 -0.14 -2.82 -0.38
CA VAL A 82 -0.71 -1.53 0.07
C VAL A 82 -2.16 -1.65 0.57
N ALA A 83 -2.92 -2.62 0.04
CA ALA A 83 -4.27 -2.90 0.50
C ALA A 83 -4.34 -3.32 1.97
N LYS A 84 -3.30 -4.00 2.48
CA LYS A 84 -3.21 -4.39 3.90
C LYS A 84 -3.21 -3.19 4.86
N PHE A 85 -2.86 -2.01 4.34
CA PHE A 85 -2.75 -0.77 5.10
C PHE A 85 -3.86 0.23 4.77
N GLY A 86 -4.89 -0.17 4.01
CA GLY A 86 -6.01 0.73 3.70
C GLY A 86 -5.67 1.84 2.71
N ALA A 87 -4.78 1.57 1.73
CA ALA A 87 -4.35 2.55 0.75
C ALA A 87 -5.52 3.17 -0.05
N THR A 88 -6.54 2.38 -0.36
CA THR A 88 -7.74 2.85 -1.07
C THR A 88 -8.96 2.93 -0.14
N PRO A 89 -10.00 3.71 -0.50
CA PRO A 89 -11.27 3.69 0.23
C PRO A 89 -11.90 2.31 0.33
N GLU A 90 -11.81 1.49 -0.72
CA GLU A 90 -12.29 0.10 -0.71
C GLU A 90 -11.53 -0.73 0.33
N ASP A 91 -10.21 -0.61 0.38
CA ASP A 91 -9.38 -1.32 1.35
C ASP A 91 -9.72 -0.89 2.78
N ARG A 92 -9.92 0.41 3.02
CA ARG A 92 -10.33 0.91 4.35
C ARG A 92 -11.70 0.38 4.77
N ALA A 93 -12.67 0.38 3.86
CA ALA A 93 -13.98 -0.20 4.12
C ALA A 93 -13.88 -1.70 4.46
N ARG A 94 -13.06 -2.45 3.70
CA ARG A 94 -12.81 -3.88 3.95
C ARG A 94 -12.15 -4.13 5.31
N LEU A 95 -11.23 -3.26 5.71
CA LEU A 95 -10.56 -3.32 7.01
C LEU A 95 -11.40 -2.73 8.15
N ARG A 96 -12.60 -2.19 7.86
CA ARG A 96 -13.46 -1.47 8.82
C ARG A 96 -12.76 -0.30 9.51
N ILE A 97 -11.85 0.35 8.79
CA ILE A 97 -11.15 1.53 9.31
C ILE A 97 -12.10 2.72 9.24
N THR A 98 -12.44 3.27 10.40
CA THR A 98 -13.25 4.48 10.53
C THR A 98 -12.37 5.58 11.09
N PHE A 99 -12.26 6.70 10.37
CA PHE A 99 -11.64 7.89 10.94
C PHE A 99 -12.65 8.51 11.89
N ALA A 100 -12.35 8.52 13.19
CA ALA A 100 -13.11 9.34 14.12
C ALA A 100 -12.86 10.81 13.75
N VAL A 101 -13.86 11.45 13.13
CA VAL A 101 -13.90 12.90 13.09
C VAL A 101 -14.23 13.30 14.52
N ALA A 102 -13.26 13.81 15.25
CA ALA A 102 -13.50 14.42 16.55
C ALA A 102 -14.29 15.71 16.30
N ASP A 103 -15.61 15.56 16.20
CA ASP A 103 -16.52 16.70 16.22
C ASP A 103 -16.48 17.25 17.65
N SER A 104 -15.94 18.46 17.80
CA SER A 104 -16.00 19.17 19.07
C SER A 104 -17.43 19.69 19.24
N ALA A 105 -18.34 18.80 19.63
CA ALA A 105 -19.70 19.13 20.00
C ALA A 105 -20.18 18.17 21.10
N GLU A 106 -20.10 18.66 22.34
CA GLU A 106 -20.92 18.20 23.45
C GLU A 106 -22.40 18.28 23.06
N ALA A 107 -23.08 17.14 22.90
CA ALA A 107 -24.50 16.94 23.22
C ALA A 107 -24.90 15.48 22.95
N GLY A 108 -25.38 14.82 24.00
CA GLY A 108 -25.75 13.40 24.00
C GLY A 108 -26.88 13.02 23.04
N GLY A 109 -26.77 11.80 22.52
CA GLY A 109 -27.83 11.10 21.80
C GLY A 109 -27.42 9.65 21.60
N THR A 110 -28.04 8.75 22.35
CA THR A 110 -27.89 7.30 22.25
C THR A 110 -28.18 6.83 20.82
N VAL A 111 -27.20 6.22 20.15
CA VAL A 111 -27.40 5.55 18.86
C VAL A 111 -27.62 4.07 19.10
N GLU A 112 -28.82 3.62 18.77
CA GLU A 112 -29.28 2.24 18.78
C GLU A 112 -28.49 1.41 17.74
N VAL A 113 -27.90 0.30 18.18
CA VAL A 113 -27.07 -0.59 17.36
C VAL A 113 -27.98 -1.47 16.50
N ALA A 114 -28.02 -1.23 15.20
CA ALA A 114 -28.64 -2.16 14.25
C ALA A 114 -27.64 -3.25 13.83
N GLU A 115 -27.98 -4.51 14.11
CA GLU A 115 -27.22 -5.71 13.70
C GLU A 115 -27.12 -5.86 12.17
N PRO A 116 -26.01 -6.42 11.64
CA PRO A 116 -25.87 -6.67 10.22
C PRO A 116 -26.63 -7.95 9.80
N ALA A 117 -27.55 -7.80 8.84
CA ALA A 117 -28.21 -8.91 8.18
C ALA A 117 -27.19 -9.78 7.42
N ALA A 118 -27.04 -11.03 7.87
CA ALA A 118 -26.37 -12.08 7.13
C ALA A 118 -27.22 -12.49 5.92
N THR A 119 -26.60 -12.62 4.74
CA THR A 119 -27.15 -13.50 3.70
C THR A 119 -26.04 -14.19 2.93
N SER A 120 -26.29 -15.49 2.75
CA SER A 120 -25.46 -16.59 2.29
C SER A 120 -25.05 -16.46 0.82
N GLY A 121 -23.86 -16.95 0.49
CA GLY A 121 -23.35 -16.98 -0.88
C GLY A 121 -23.92 -18.09 -1.75
N SER A 122 -23.53 -18.08 -3.04
CA SER A 122 -23.17 -19.29 -3.80
C SER A 122 -22.45 -18.93 -5.10
N ARG A 123 -21.57 -19.83 -5.54
CA ARG A 123 -20.69 -19.73 -6.71
C ARG A 123 -21.50 -19.85 -8.01
N SER A 124 -21.03 -19.25 -9.10
CA SER A 124 -21.09 -19.90 -10.43
C SER A 124 -20.17 -19.25 -11.46
N ARG A 125 -19.79 -20.12 -12.41
CA ARG A 125 -18.67 -20.09 -13.35
C ARG A 125 -18.81 -19.07 -14.49
N ALA A 126 -17.63 -18.64 -14.96
CA ALA A 126 -17.22 -18.45 -16.36
C ALA A 126 -18.03 -17.50 -17.26
N ARG A 127 -17.34 -16.49 -17.78
CA ARG A 127 -17.40 -16.11 -19.21
C ARG A 127 -16.16 -15.30 -19.59
N SER A 128 -15.21 -15.97 -20.23
CA SER A 128 -14.11 -15.33 -20.96
C SER A 128 -14.71 -14.51 -22.11
N LYS A 129 -14.32 -13.24 -22.25
CA LYS A 129 -14.59 -12.46 -23.45
C LYS A 129 -13.26 -11.95 -24.00
N VAL A 130 -12.81 -12.63 -25.06
CA VAL A 130 -11.68 -12.25 -25.90
C VAL A 130 -12.03 -10.93 -26.57
N LEU A 131 -11.21 -9.89 -26.32
CA LEU A 131 -11.24 -8.65 -27.10
C LEU A 131 -10.23 -8.79 -28.24
N ARG A 132 -10.73 -8.77 -29.47
CA ARG A 132 -9.91 -8.56 -30.68
C ARG A 132 -9.68 -7.07 -30.85
N VAL A 133 -8.43 -6.68 -31.06
CA VAL A 133 -8.04 -5.37 -31.60
C VAL A 133 -8.14 -5.47 -33.12
N VAL A 134 -8.73 -4.47 -33.76
CA VAL A 134 -8.68 -4.25 -35.21
C VAL A 134 -7.61 -3.19 -35.45
N ASP A 135 -6.84 -3.39 -36.52
CA ASP A 135 -5.63 -2.65 -36.96
C ASP A 135 -5.67 -1.12 -36.79
#